data_AF-A0A1E5FZP3-F1
#
_entry.id   AF-A0A1E5FZP3-F1
#
_cell.length_a   1.000
_cell.length_b   1.000
_cell.length_c   1.000
_cell.angle_alpha   90.00
_cell.angle_beta   90.00
_cell.angle_gamma   90.00
#
_symmetry.space_group_name_H-M   'P 1'
#
loop_
_entity.id
_entity.type
_entity.pdbx_description
1 polymer ?
#
loop_
_entity_poly.entity_id
_entity_poly.type
_entity_poly.pdbx_seq_one_letter_code
_entity_poly.pdbx_strand_id
1 'polypeptide(L)'
;MTIIETAVIIGLLVKNEIKQELFESSLVELVQLAETAGAEVVHVFQQHRANVDTRTIVGKGKLEEIATYITDNNVDVAIFNNELTPRQKTNIEKSLPCKVVDRTQLILDIFALRAKTHEGKLQVQLAQLQYLLPRLVGKGLELSRLAGGIGTRGPGETKIEVDRRKIRDQISKIKKDLLHIKKQRQIERNLRTKQDIPIIALVGYTNAGKSSLFNLLYKKYHTFPAKEDVFAENKLFATLDTTIRTIEFDNKMPALLIDTVGFIQDLPHNLIAAFRSTLEEVLYADIILIVVDISDQDYLNKLNVVEQVLTDLGITNQNILYVYNKVDLCPMQTMAEWKSTQDGVQISALTEIGIDELISRIKKIIFQEYETVTMYCDFDNQELYSFIHKIGHQVMKEDLENGWRIKFLAKSKDVDLLLKRYNYNQELLERELHDDR
;
A
#
# COMPACT_ATOMS: atom_id res chain seq x y z
N MET A 1 17.54 25.77 8.20
CA MET A 1 16.42 26.18 7.35
C MET A 1 16.38 25.21 6.18
N THR A 2 15.44 24.27 6.18
CA THR A 2 15.13 23.49 4.98
C THR A 2 14.59 24.47 3.94
N ILE A 3 15.29 24.63 2.82
CA ILE A 3 14.81 25.43 1.70
C ILE A 3 13.55 24.71 1.19
N ILE A 4 12.41 25.38 1.28
CA ILE A 4 11.14 24.87 0.74
C ILE A 4 11.16 25.23 -0.74
N GLU A 5 11.10 24.23 -1.62
CA GLU A 5 11.01 24.46 -3.07
C GLU A 5 9.61 24.99 -3.39
N THR A 6 9.53 26.07 -4.16
CA THR A 6 8.25 26.58 -4.67
C THR A 6 7.86 25.85 -5.95
N ALA A 7 6.60 25.47 -6.07
CA ALA A 7 6.09 24.68 -7.18
C ALA A 7 4.87 25.30 -7.85
N VAL A 8 4.81 25.18 -9.18
CA VAL A 8 3.58 25.39 -9.95
C VAL A 8 3.07 24.07 -10.50
N ILE A 9 1.76 23.88 -10.44
CA ILE A 9 1.10 22.70 -10.98
C ILE A 9 0.48 23.02 -12.33
N ILE A 10 0.61 22.09 -13.27
CA ILE A 10 0.13 22.25 -14.64
C ILE A 10 -0.74 21.04 -14.99
N GLY A 11 -2.04 21.31 -15.14
CA GLY A 11 -3.05 20.36 -15.56
C GLY A 11 -3.51 20.61 -16.99
N LEU A 12 -3.54 19.54 -17.80
CA LEU A 12 -4.18 19.57 -19.12
C LEU A 12 -5.42 18.68 -19.09
N LEU A 13 -6.59 19.27 -19.36
CA LEU A 13 -7.80 18.52 -19.64
C LEU A 13 -7.98 18.37 -21.15
N VAL A 14 -7.89 17.14 -21.63
CA VAL A 14 -8.19 16.78 -23.02
C VAL A 14 -9.69 16.52 -23.15
N LYS A 15 -10.36 17.20 -24.10
CA LYS A 15 -11.79 17.00 -24.34
C LYS A 15 -12.06 15.53 -24.67
N ASN A 16 -13.10 14.97 -24.03
CA ASN A 16 -13.63 13.61 -24.24
C ASN A 16 -12.81 12.44 -23.65
N GLU A 17 -11.68 12.68 -22.96
CA GLU A 17 -10.93 11.59 -22.32
C GLU A 17 -11.28 11.40 -20.83
N ILE A 18 -11.53 12.49 -20.10
CA ILE A 18 -11.74 12.44 -18.64
C ILE A 18 -12.91 13.37 -18.27
N LYS A 19 -13.77 12.94 -17.33
CA LYS A 19 -14.82 13.80 -16.75
C LYS A 19 -14.17 14.97 -16.01
N GLN A 20 -14.78 16.15 -16.05
CA GLN A 20 -14.23 17.34 -15.41
C GLN A 20 -13.98 17.14 -13.89
N GLU A 21 -14.90 16.47 -13.20
CA GLU A 21 -14.79 16.16 -11.76
C GLU A 21 -13.56 15.30 -11.44
N LEU A 22 -13.26 14.28 -12.27
CA LEU A 22 -12.07 13.43 -12.10
C LEU A 22 -10.78 14.21 -12.33
N PHE A 23 -10.78 15.15 -13.27
CA PHE A 23 -9.62 16.01 -13.52
C PHE A 23 -9.34 16.96 -12.36
N GLU A 24 -10.38 17.57 -11.79
CA GLU A 24 -10.26 18.42 -10.62
C GLU A 24 -9.76 17.63 -9.40
N SER A 25 -10.32 16.43 -9.16
CA SER A 25 -9.85 15.49 -8.13
C SER A 25 -8.37 15.14 -8.30
N SER A 26 -7.94 14.82 -9.52
CA SER A 26 -6.54 14.49 -9.83
C SER A 26 -5.58 15.65 -9.57
N LEU A 27 -6.00 16.90 -9.81
CA LEU A 27 -5.20 18.08 -9.50
C LEU A 27 -5.09 18.35 -8.01
N VAL A 28 -6.18 18.18 -7.25
CA VAL A 28 -6.14 18.27 -5.79
C VAL A 28 -5.20 17.21 -5.22
N GLU A 29 -5.24 15.98 -5.74
CA GLU A 29 -4.30 14.93 -5.35
C GLU A 29 -2.86 15.30 -5.70
N LEU A 30 -2.61 15.92 -6.87
CA LEU A 30 -1.27 16.35 -7.27
C LEU A 30 -0.71 17.47 -6.38
N VAL A 31 -1.56 18.38 -5.91
CA VAL A 31 -1.20 19.38 -4.89
C VAL A 31 -0.74 18.68 -3.63
N GLN A 32 -1.53 17.72 -3.13
CA GLN A 32 -1.19 16.95 -1.93
C GLN A 32 0.10 16.14 -2.10
N LEU A 33 0.38 15.62 -3.31
CA LEU A 33 1.65 14.95 -3.62
C LEU A 33 2.83 15.92 -3.55
N ALA A 34 2.69 17.12 -4.13
CA ALA A 34 3.73 18.14 -4.11
C ALA A 34 4.05 18.60 -2.68
N GLU A 35 3.02 18.87 -1.87
CA GLU A 35 3.16 19.22 -0.45
C GLU A 35 3.81 18.07 0.35
N THR A 36 3.44 16.82 0.04
CA THR A 36 4.04 15.63 0.67
C THR A 36 5.53 15.50 0.35
N ALA A 37 5.95 15.90 -0.86
CA ALA A 37 7.36 15.95 -1.26
C ALA A 37 8.14 17.12 -0.62
N GLY A 38 7.43 18.05 0.04
CA GLY A 38 8.01 19.22 0.70
C GLY A 38 8.03 20.48 -0.18
N ALA A 39 7.28 20.50 -1.29
CA ALA A 39 7.14 21.67 -2.14
C ALA A 39 5.93 22.53 -1.72
N GLU A 40 6.06 23.85 -1.81
CA GLU A 40 4.97 24.80 -1.59
C GLU A 40 4.32 25.16 -2.94
N VAL A 41 3.04 24.79 -3.11
CA VAL A 41 2.33 25.04 -4.37
C VAL A 41 1.83 26.49 -4.40
N VAL A 42 2.45 27.32 -5.25
CA VAL A 42 2.12 28.74 -5.36
C VAL A 42 1.03 29.04 -6.38
N HIS A 43 0.84 28.15 -7.38
CA HIS A 43 -0.18 28.33 -8.40
C HIS A 43 -0.55 27.02 -9.12
N VAL A 44 -1.78 26.94 -9.61
CA VAL A 44 -2.29 25.83 -10.41
C VAL A 44 -2.77 26.35 -11.77
N PHE A 45 -2.03 26.02 -12.83
CA PHE A 45 -2.41 26.29 -14.20
C PHE A 45 -3.27 25.16 -14.74
N GLN A 46 -4.39 25.53 -15.34
CA GLN A 46 -5.28 24.60 -16.04
C GLN A 46 -5.40 25.01 -17.51
N GLN A 47 -5.41 24.02 -18.39
CA GLN A 47 -5.69 24.24 -19.81
C GLN A 47 -6.66 23.19 -20.34
N HIS A 48 -7.71 23.65 -21.02
CA HIS A 48 -8.63 22.78 -21.76
C HIS A 48 -8.26 22.77 -23.24
N ARG A 49 -8.02 21.58 -23.82
CA ARG A 49 -7.76 21.44 -25.28
C ARG A 49 -8.48 20.23 -25.85
N ALA A 50 -8.70 20.25 -27.16
CA ALA A 50 -9.25 19.10 -27.88
C ALA A 50 -8.25 17.95 -28.00
N ASN A 51 -6.97 18.27 -28.22
CA ASN A 51 -5.89 17.29 -28.36
C ASN A 51 -4.64 17.79 -27.62
N VAL A 52 -3.82 16.83 -27.15
CA VAL A 52 -2.51 17.09 -26.53
C VAL A 52 -1.53 17.68 -27.53
N ASP A 53 -0.75 18.69 -27.11
CA ASP A 53 0.37 19.16 -27.93
C ASP A 53 1.50 18.13 -27.93
N THR A 54 1.83 17.60 -29.11
CA THR A 54 2.89 16.59 -29.25
C THR A 54 4.27 17.11 -28.86
N ARG A 55 4.47 18.45 -28.86
CA ARG A 55 5.75 19.07 -28.55
C ARG A 55 5.90 19.39 -27.06
N THR A 56 4.87 19.91 -26.41
CA THR A 56 4.99 20.48 -25.05
C THR A 56 3.83 20.15 -24.11
N ILE A 57 2.91 19.26 -24.49
CA ILE A 57 1.64 18.94 -23.80
C ILE A 57 0.64 20.11 -23.76
N VAL A 58 1.10 21.27 -23.26
CA VAL A 58 0.40 22.56 -23.27
C VAL A 58 0.69 23.36 -24.53
N GLY A 59 -0.21 24.28 -24.87
CA GLY A 59 -0.03 25.16 -26.03
C GLY A 59 1.04 26.23 -25.82
N LYS A 60 1.66 26.69 -26.91
CA LYS A 60 2.75 27.68 -26.89
C LYS A 60 2.44 28.93 -26.05
N GLY A 61 1.28 29.55 -26.24
CA GLY A 61 0.90 30.75 -25.48
C GLY A 61 0.75 30.48 -23.98
N LYS A 62 0.23 29.31 -23.59
CA LYS A 62 0.13 28.92 -22.18
C LYS A 62 1.50 28.62 -21.57
N LEU A 63 2.41 28.04 -22.37
CA LEU A 63 3.78 27.80 -21.94
C LEU A 63 4.55 29.12 -21.71
N GLU A 64 4.33 30.13 -22.56
CA GLU A 64 4.90 31.48 -22.38
C GLU A 64 4.32 32.18 -21.14
N GLU A 65 3.01 32.07 -20.91
CA GLU A 65 2.35 32.54 -19.68
C GLU A 65 2.96 31.91 -18.43
N ILE A 66 3.12 30.58 -18.43
CA ILE A 66 3.74 29.83 -17.33
C ILE A 66 5.20 30.26 -17.12
N ALA A 67 5.98 30.41 -18.19
CA ALA A 67 7.37 30.84 -18.11
C ALA A 67 7.53 32.24 -17.51
N THR A 68 6.61 33.16 -17.87
CA THR A 68 6.56 34.51 -17.32
C THR A 68 6.28 34.47 -15.82
N TYR A 69 5.25 33.72 -15.41
CA TYR A 69 4.90 33.57 -14.00
C TYR A 69 6.03 32.96 -13.16
N ILE A 70 6.70 31.92 -13.68
CA ILE A 70 7.83 31.27 -13.02
C ILE A 70 8.98 32.25 -12.81
N THR A 71 9.26 33.10 -13.79
CA THR A 71 10.34 34.09 -13.72
C THR A 71 10.00 35.19 -12.72
N ASP A 72 8.77 35.71 -12.76
CA ASP A 72 8.32 36.80 -11.89
C ASP A 72 8.27 36.40 -10.41
N ASN A 73 7.93 35.13 -10.14
CA ASN A 73 7.76 34.61 -8.78
C ASN A 73 8.94 33.73 -8.31
N ASN A 74 10.01 33.60 -9.11
CA ASN A 74 11.17 32.74 -8.84
C ASN A 74 10.79 31.30 -8.44
N VAL A 75 9.94 30.66 -9.24
CA VAL A 75 9.46 29.30 -8.97
C VAL A 75 10.55 28.26 -9.26
N ASP A 76 10.80 27.34 -8.33
CA ASP A 76 11.86 26.33 -8.45
C ASP A 76 11.46 25.14 -9.34
N VAL A 77 10.20 24.72 -9.28
CA VAL A 77 9.73 23.47 -9.92
C VAL A 77 8.40 23.67 -10.65
N ALA A 78 8.30 23.13 -11.87
CA ALA A 78 7.05 22.96 -12.60
C ALA A 78 6.63 21.49 -12.61
N ILE A 79 5.47 21.20 -12.04
CA ILE A 79 4.92 19.85 -11.88
C ILE A 79 3.77 19.63 -12.86
N PHE A 80 3.90 18.64 -13.74
CA PHE A 80 2.87 18.28 -14.71
C PHE A 80 2.05 17.08 -14.22
N ASN A 81 0.72 17.17 -14.32
CA ASN A 81 -0.17 16.08 -13.90
C ASN A 81 -0.05 14.83 -14.78
N ASN A 82 0.18 15.00 -16.08
CA ASN A 82 0.32 13.89 -17.01
C ASN A 82 1.79 13.46 -17.13
N GLU A 83 2.03 12.17 -17.37
CA GLU A 83 3.37 11.67 -17.68
C GLU A 83 3.90 12.31 -18.97
N LEU A 84 5.12 12.84 -18.91
CA LEU A 84 5.75 13.49 -20.05
C LEU A 84 6.59 12.48 -20.85
N THR A 85 6.42 12.51 -22.17
CA THR A 85 7.35 11.80 -23.07
C THR A 85 8.74 12.45 -23.01
N PRO A 86 9.84 11.70 -23.29
CA PRO A 86 11.20 12.26 -23.27
C PRO A 86 11.35 13.53 -24.13
N ARG A 87 10.66 13.57 -25.29
CA ARG A 87 10.68 14.70 -26.21
C ARG A 87 9.93 15.91 -25.64
N GLN A 88 8.75 15.70 -25.05
CA GLN A 88 7.99 16.77 -24.39
C GLN A 88 8.80 17.38 -23.26
N LYS A 89 9.33 16.56 -22.35
CA LYS A 89 10.15 17.01 -21.23
C LYS A 89 11.31 17.89 -21.68
N THR A 90 12.09 17.43 -22.66
CA THR A 90 13.24 18.20 -23.19
C THR A 90 12.82 19.55 -23.79
N ASN A 91 11.67 19.62 -24.45
CA ASN A 91 11.19 20.89 -25.04
C ASN A 91 10.66 21.86 -23.99
N ILE A 92 10.02 21.34 -22.95
CA ILE A 92 9.52 22.12 -21.82
C ILE A 92 10.70 22.66 -21.00
N GLU A 93 11.70 21.82 -20.69
CA GLU A 93 12.94 22.23 -19.99
C GLU A 93 13.70 23.34 -20.74
N LYS A 94 13.60 23.41 -22.07
CA LYS A 94 14.17 24.52 -22.86
C LYS A 94 13.38 25.82 -22.78
N SER A 95 12.11 25.74 -22.41
CA SER A 95 11.18 26.88 -22.42
C SER A 95 10.91 27.42 -21.02
N LEU A 96 11.08 26.60 -19.98
CA LEU A 96 10.88 26.98 -18.58
C LEU A 96 12.22 27.10 -17.86
N PRO A 97 12.49 28.19 -17.13
CA PRO A 97 13.75 28.41 -16.42
C PRO A 97 13.80 27.69 -15.06
N CYS A 98 13.15 26.54 -14.92
CA CYS A 98 13.01 25.82 -13.65
C CYS A 98 13.11 24.29 -13.87
N LYS A 99 13.14 23.53 -12.78
CA LYS A 99 13.12 22.05 -12.85
C LYS A 99 11.75 21.59 -13.34
N VAL A 100 11.72 20.64 -14.28
CA VAL A 100 10.48 20.06 -14.81
C VAL A 100 10.30 18.64 -14.29
N VAL A 101 9.20 18.42 -13.58
CA VAL A 101 8.83 17.14 -12.96
C VAL A 101 7.46 16.74 -13.49
N ASP A 102 7.27 15.46 -13.80
CA ASP A 102 5.94 14.90 -14.10
C ASP A 102 5.42 14.10 -12.89
N ARG A 103 4.13 13.78 -12.90
CA ARG A 103 3.48 13.03 -11.83
C ARG A 103 4.23 11.76 -11.45
N THR A 104 4.66 10.97 -12.43
CA THR A 104 5.43 9.74 -12.22
C THR A 104 6.73 10.00 -11.45
N GLN A 105 7.49 11.02 -11.85
CA GLN A 105 8.73 11.37 -11.16
C GLN A 105 8.46 11.90 -9.75
N LEU A 106 7.42 12.72 -9.55
CA LEU A 106 7.05 13.22 -8.22
C LEU A 106 6.73 12.07 -7.26
N ILE A 107 5.95 11.07 -7.72
CA ILE A 107 5.63 9.88 -6.92
C ILE A 107 6.90 9.10 -6.54
N LEU A 108 7.81 8.90 -7.50
CA LEU A 108 9.10 8.24 -7.26
C LEU A 108 9.97 8.99 -6.25
N ASP A 109 9.97 10.32 -6.30
CA ASP A 109 10.72 11.17 -5.37
C ASP A 109 10.12 11.10 -3.95
N ILE A 110 8.79 11.11 -3.80
CA ILE A 110 8.11 10.87 -2.52
C ILE A 110 8.50 9.50 -1.96
N PHE A 111 8.50 8.46 -2.80
CA PHE A 111 8.90 7.13 -2.38
C PHE A 111 10.37 7.05 -1.95
N ALA A 112 11.26 7.76 -2.63
CA ALA A 112 12.66 7.83 -2.23
C ALA A 112 12.82 8.46 -0.84
N LEU A 113 12.01 9.47 -0.51
CA LEU A 113 11.99 10.10 0.81
C LEU A 113 11.44 9.16 1.91
N ARG A 114 10.52 8.26 1.55
CA ARG A 114 9.82 7.38 2.51
C ARG A 114 10.45 6.00 2.67
N ALA A 115 11.28 5.56 1.72
CA ALA A 115 11.94 4.26 1.77
C ALA A 115 12.99 4.20 2.91
N LYS A 116 12.66 3.52 4.00
CA LYS A 116 13.56 3.34 5.15
C LYS A 116 14.32 2.03 5.05
N THR A 117 13.61 0.95 4.71
CA THR A 117 14.21 -0.39 4.61
C THR A 117 15.16 -0.51 3.42
N HIS A 118 16.10 -1.46 3.51
CA HIS A 118 17.00 -1.77 2.40
C HIS A 118 16.22 -2.23 1.15
N GLU A 119 15.19 -3.04 1.34
CA GLU A 119 14.34 -3.52 0.25
C GLU A 119 13.54 -2.39 -0.41
N GLY A 120 12.88 -1.54 0.38
CA GLY A 120 12.16 -0.39 -0.12
C GLY A 120 13.07 0.54 -0.93
N LYS A 121 14.30 0.79 -0.44
CA LYS A 121 15.31 1.58 -1.19
C LYS A 121 15.67 0.95 -2.52
N LEU A 122 15.86 -0.37 -2.58
CA LEU A 122 16.14 -1.09 -3.82
C LEU A 122 14.97 -1.04 -4.80
N GLN A 123 13.72 -1.19 -4.32
CA GLN A 123 12.53 -1.11 -5.16
C GLN A 123 12.35 0.28 -5.77
N VAL A 124 12.51 1.34 -4.96
CA VAL A 124 12.45 2.73 -5.44
C VAL A 124 13.57 3.00 -6.45
N GLN A 125 14.79 2.59 -6.14
CA GLN A 125 15.92 2.76 -7.05
C GLN A 125 15.70 2.02 -8.37
N LEU A 126 15.17 0.80 -8.34
CA LEU A 126 14.81 0.06 -9.54
C LEU A 126 13.81 0.84 -10.40
N ALA A 127 12.74 1.34 -9.78
CA ALA A 127 11.70 2.08 -10.47
C ALA A 127 12.22 3.40 -11.07
N GLN A 128 13.06 4.15 -10.32
CA GLN A 128 13.75 5.34 -10.81
C GLN A 128 14.65 5.06 -12.02
N LEU A 129 15.46 4.00 -11.96
CA LEU A 129 16.34 3.62 -13.08
C LEU A 129 15.54 3.18 -14.31
N GLN A 130 14.43 2.43 -14.12
CA GLN A 130 13.54 2.04 -15.21
C GLN A 130 12.84 3.23 -15.85
N TYR A 131 12.44 4.22 -15.06
CA TYR A 131 11.85 5.46 -15.55
C TYR A 131 12.88 6.34 -16.29
N LEU A 132 14.12 6.39 -15.80
CA LEU A 132 15.20 7.20 -16.38
C LEU A 132 15.76 6.61 -17.67
N LEU A 133 15.89 5.28 -17.76
CA LEU A 133 16.51 4.57 -18.89
C LEU A 133 15.99 5.00 -20.28
N PRO A 134 14.66 5.06 -20.56
CA PRO A 134 14.16 5.53 -21.86
C PRO A 134 14.36 7.04 -22.09
N ARG A 135 14.59 7.82 -21.03
CA ARG A 135 14.68 9.30 -21.06
C ARG A 135 16.09 9.84 -21.28
N LEU A 136 17.13 9.00 -21.17
CA LEU A 136 18.54 9.40 -21.36
C LEU A 136 18.92 9.73 -22.80
N VAL A 137 18.15 9.24 -23.77
CA VAL A 137 18.41 9.42 -25.21
C VAL A 137 18.42 10.91 -25.62
N GLY A 138 17.62 11.76 -24.94
CA GLY A 138 17.49 13.18 -25.26
C GLY A 138 18.66 14.06 -24.82
N LYS A 139 19.35 13.71 -23.72
CA LYS A 139 20.48 14.50 -23.16
C LYS A 139 21.80 14.28 -23.90
N GLY A 140 21.89 13.22 -24.69
CA GLY A 140 23.10 12.85 -25.42
C GLY A 140 23.46 13.78 -26.59
N LEU A 141 22.49 14.51 -27.14
CA LEU A 141 22.70 15.42 -28.27
C LEU A 141 23.62 16.61 -27.91
N GLU A 142 23.61 17.07 -26.66
CA GLU A 142 24.49 18.15 -26.18
C GLU A 142 25.91 17.66 -25.90
N LEU A 143 26.05 16.46 -25.31
CA LEU A 143 27.34 15.81 -25.06
C LEU A 143 28.04 15.36 -26.36
N SER A 144 27.27 14.90 -27.35
CA SER A 144 27.80 14.49 -28.66
C SER A 144 28.28 15.69 -29.49
N ARG A 145 27.69 16.88 -29.30
CA ARG A 145 28.15 18.11 -29.97
C ARG A 145 29.45 18.66 -29.38
N LEU A 146 29.62 18.58 -28.05
CA LEU A 146 30.88 18.94 -27.39
C LEU A 146 32.02 17.96 -27.72
N ALA A 147 31.72 16.70 -28.04
CA ALA A 147 32.68 15.72 -28.54
C ALA A 147 32.96 15.84 -30.06
N GLY A 148 32.36 16.83 -30.74
CA GLY A 148 32.50 17.09 -32.17
C GLY A 148 33.76 17.90 -32.52
N GLY A 149 34.93 17.36 -32.21
CA GLY A 149 36.22 17.84 -32.69
C GLY A 149 37.02 16.67 -33.27
N ILE A 150 37.09 16.61 -34.61
CA ILE A 150 37.98 15.81 -35.48
C ILE A 150 38.84 14.77 -34.73
N GLY A 151 38.51 13.47 -34.80
CA GLY A 151 39.55 12.44 -34.54
C GLY A 151 39.19 11.05 -34.02
N THR A 152 37.94 10.65 -33.76
CA THR A 152 37.67 9.29 -33.22
C THR A 152 37.00 8.38 -34.23
N ARG A 153 37.74 8.01 -35.29
CA ARG A 153 37.46 6.80 -36.08
C ARG A 153 38.03 5.58 -35.36
N GLY A 154 37.30 5.09 -34.37
CA GLY A 154 37.45 3.77 -33.78
C GLY A 154 36.07 3.18 -33.47
N PRO A 155 35.92 1.86 -33.28
CA PRO A 155 34.64 1.21 -32.95
C PRO A 155 34.27 1.46 -31.48
N GLY A 156 34.32 2.73 -31.06
CA GLY A 156 34.09 3.18 -29.68
C GLY A 156 32.60 3.40 -29.45
N GLU A 157 32.02 2.55 -28.61
CA GLU A 157 30.67 2.67 -28.05
C GLU A 157 30.41 4.12 -27.61
N THR A 158 29.27 4.68 -28.02
CA THR A 158 28.96 6.08 -27.71
C THR A 158 28.83 6.25 -26.18
N LYS A 159 29.21 7.40 -25.62
CA LYS A 159 29.09 7.68 -24.17
C LYS A 159 27.68 7.37 -23.63
N ILE A 160 26.65 7.60 -24.47
CA ILE A 160 25.24 7.30 -24.20
C ILE A 160 25.00 5.79 -24.08
N GLU A 161 25.58 4.98 -24.97
CA GLU A 161 25.47 3.52 -24.91
C GLU A 161 26.18 2.95 -23.68
N VAL A 162 27.36 3.48 -23.34
CA VAL A 162 28.09 3.11 -22.12
C VAL A 162 27.25 3.42 -20.87
N ASP A 163 26.65 4.61 -20.79
CA ASP A 163 25.80 5.00 -19.65
C ASP A 163 24.52 4.14 -19.59
N ARG A 164 23.92 3.82 -20.75
CA ARG A 164 22.76 2.91 -20.84
C ARG A 164 23.11 1.51 -20.37
N ARG A 165 24.30 1.01 -20.73
CA ARG A 165 24.79 -0.30 -20.31
C ARG A 165 24.97 -0.35 -18.80
N LYS A 166 25.62 0.66 -18.21
CA LYS A 166 25.78 0.77 -16.75
C LYS A 166 24.44 0.74 -16.02
N ILE A 167 23.43 1.46 -16.51
CA ILE A 167 22.09 1.47 -15.89
C ILE A 167 21.41 0.11 -16.02
N ARG A 168 21.53 -0.56 -17.17
CA ARG A 168 21.01 -1.92 -17.35
C ARG A 168 21.69 -2.93 -16.43
N ASP A 169 22.99 -2.80 -16.23
CA ASP A 169 23.75 -3.66 -15.32
C ASP A 169 23.32 -3.41 -13.86
N GLN A 170 23.10 -2.14 -13.48
CA GLN A 170 22.54 -1.78 -12.17
C GLN A 170 21.13 -2.34 -11.97
N ILE A 171 20.23 -2.18 -12.94
CA ILE A 171 18.88 -2.77 -12.92
C ILE A 171 18.97 -4.29 -12.73
N SER A 172 19.86 -4.96 -13.46
CA SER A 172 20.04 -6.40 -13.38
C SER A 172 20.57 -6.86 -12.02
N LYS A 173 21.48 -6.08 -11.42
CA LYS A 173 21.98 -6.32 -10.07
C LYS A 173 20.88 -6.17 -9.02
N ILE A 174 20.17 -5.04 -9.04
CA ILE A 174 19.08 -4.75 -8.08
C ILE A 174 17.99 -5.82 -8.17
N LYS A 175 17.61 -6.25 -9.38
CA LYS A 175 16.64 -7.35 -9.57
C LYS A 175 17.11 -8.66 -8.93
N LYS A 176 18.40 -8.99 -9.02
CA LYS A 176 18.96 -10.18 -8.36
C LYS A 176 18.91 -10.04 -6.84
N ASP A 177 19.27 -8.88 -6.31
CA ASP A 177 19.24 -8.61 -4.87
C ASP A 177 17.82 -8.71 -4.32
N LEU A 178 16.82 -8.17 -5.03
CA LEU A 178 15.40 -8.31 -4.68
C LEU A 178 14.93 -9.78 -4.71
N LEU A 179 15.41 -10.61 -5.64
CA LEU A 179 15.09 -12.04 -5.66
C LEU A 179 15.65 -12.79 -4.44
N HIS A 180 16.83 -12.40 -3.93
CA HIS A 180 17.38 -12.96 -2.71
C HIS A 180 16.53 -12.58 -1.49
N ILE A 181 16.12 -11.31 -1.39
CA ILE A 181 15.24 -10.83 -0.31
C ILE A 181 13.89 -11.56 -0.33
N LYS A 182 13.30 -11.73 -1.52
CA LYS A 182 12.05 -12.49 -1.69
C LYS A 182 12.15 -13.94 -1.18
N LYS A 183 13.28 -14.62 -1.43
CA LYS A 183 13.52 -15.97 -0.90
C LYS A 183 13.58 -15.98 0.63
N GLN A 184 14.23 -15.00 1.24
CA GLN A 184 14.30 -14.88 2.70
C GLN A 184 12.90 -14.66 3.32
N ARG A 185 12.11 -13.75 2.74
CA ARG A 185 10.72 -13.53 3.16
C ARG A 185 9.87 -14.80 3.07
N GLN A 186 10.03 -15.59 2.00
CA GLN A 186 9.29 -16.85 1.87
C GLN A 186 9.61 -17.84 3.00
N ILE A 187 10.86 -17.86 3.49
CA ILE A 187 11.25 -18.70 4.62
C ILE A 187 10.58 -18.21 5.92
N GLU A 188 10.68 -16.91 6.21
CA GLU A 188 10.02 -16.30 7.38
C GLU A 188 8.50 -16.53 7.35
N ARG A 189 7.91 -16.43 6.17
CA ARG A 189 6.49 -16.69 5.96
C ARG A 189 6.12 -18.14 6.20
N ASN A 190 6.89 -19.10 5.68
CA ASN A 190 6.66 -20.52 5.91
C ASN A 190 6.73 -20.88 7.41
N LEU A 191 7.52 -20.15 8.21
CA LEU A 191 7.53 -20.31 9.67
C LEU A 191 6.25 -19.79 10.33
N ARG A 192 5.67 -18.68 9.83
CA ARG A 192 4.42 -18.10 10.33
C ARG A 192 3.19 -18.93 9.97
N THR A 193 3.13 -19.44 8.72
CA THR A 193 2.06 -20.35 8.30
C THR A 193 2.04 -21.62 9.17
N LYS A 194 3.19 -22.07 9.67
CA LYS A 194 3.28 -23.19 10.61
C LYS A 194 2.80 -22.88 12.03
N GLN A 195 2.64 -21.61 12.39
CA GLN A 195 2.13 -21.17 13.69
C GLN A 195 0.64 -20.81 13.65
N ASP A 196 -0.02 -20.96 12.49
CA ASP A 196 -1.45 -20.72 12.27
C ASP A 196 -1.99 -19.35 12.73
N ILE A 197 -1.10 -18.35 12.85
CA ILE A 197 -1.47 -16.99 13.26
C ILE A 197 -2.18 -16.28 12.08
N PRO A 198 -3.41 -15.79 12.26
CA PRO A 198 -4.17 -15.12 11.21
C PRO A 198 -3.57 -13.78 10.80
N ILE A 199 -3.67 -13.44 9.52
CA ILE A 199 -3.11 -12.24 8.90
C ILE A 199 -4.24 -11.31 8.43
N ILE A 200 -4.19 -10.06 8.88
CA ILE A 200 -5.11 -8.97 8.56
C ILE A 200 -4.35 -7.94 7.74
N ALA A 201 -4.73 -7.74 6.47
CA ALA A 201 -4.12 -6.75 5.60
C ALA A 201 -5.02 -5.52 5.42
N LEU A 202 -4.50 -4.33 5.70
CA LEU A 202 -5.17 -3.06 5.44
C LEU A 202 -4.77 -2.54 4.06
N VAL A 203 -5.77 -2.38 3.19
CA VAL A 203 -5.60 -1.97 1.79
C VAL A 203 -6.53 -0.80 1.49
N GLY A 204 -6.18 0.04 0.52
CA GLY A 204 -7.01 1.19 0.17
C GLY A 204 -6.21 2.35 -0.40
N TYR A 205 -6.94 3.37 -0.82
CA TYR A 205 -6.36 4.57 -1.41
C TYR A 205 -5.49 5.34 -0.40
N THR A 206 -4.52 6.10 -0.89
CA THR A 206 -3.76 7.04 -0.06
C THR A 206 -4.72 8.01 0.63
N ASN A 207 -4.38 8.41 1.87
CA ASN A 207 -5.23 9.23 2.72
C ASN A 207 -6.61 8.64 3.12
N ALA A 208 -6.93 7.38 2.78
CA ALA A 208 -8.14 6.72 3.30
C ALA A 208 -8.12 6.44 4.82
N GLY A 209 -6.98 6.69 5.48
CA GLY A 209 -6.83 6.49 6.93
C GLY A 209 -6.40 5.08 7.34
N LYS A 210 -5.77 4.31 6.42
CA LYS A 210 -5.19 2.98 6.72
C LYS A 210 -4.22 3.03 7.91
N SER A 211 -3.24 3.92 7.89
CA SER A 211 -2.25 4.03 8.97
C SER A 211 -2.89 4.50 10.27
N SER A 212 -3.89 5.40 10.22
CA SER A 212 -4.67 5.79 11.39
C SER A 212 -5.41 4.60 12.00
N LEU A 213 -6.08 3.79 11.18
CA LEU A 213 -6.74 2.57 11.61
C LEU A 213 -5.74 1.54 12.15
N PHE A 214 -4.61 1.35 11.47
CA PHE A 214 -3.53 0.47 11.91
C PHE A 214 -3.07 0.83 13.32
N ASN A 215 -2.79 2.11 13.56
CA ASN A 215 -2.32 2.61 14.85
C ASN A 215 -3.35 2.44 15.95
N LEU A 216 -4.62 2.72 15.63
CA LEU A 216 -5.71 2.57 16.57
C LEU A 216 -5.85 1.11 17.01
N LEU A 217 -5.90 0.19 16.04
CA LEU A 217 -6.00 -1.24 16.31
C LEU A 217 -4.77 -1.73 17.10
N TYR A 218 -3.57 -1.30 16.72
CA TYR A 218 -2.36 -1.64 17.43
C TYR A 218 -2.39 -1.15 18.89
N LYS A 219 -2.72 0.12 19.11
CA LYS A 219 -2.80 0.71 20.46
C LYS A 219 -3.83 0.00 21.34
N LYS A 220 -4.99 -0.37 20.78
CA LYS A 220 -6.06 -1.04 21.53
C LYS A 220 -5.74 -2.50 21.87
N TYR A 221 -5.00 -3.20 21.02
CA TYR A 221 -4.80 -4.66 21.11
C TYR A 221 -3.32 -5.10 21.20
N HIS A 222 -2.39 -4.24 21.61
CA HIS A 222 -0.99 -4.62 21.83
C HIS A 222 -0.75 -5.24 23.22
N THR A 223 0.04 -6.32 23.30
CA THR A 223 0.28 -7.09 24.54
C THR A 223 1.54 -6.67 25.35
N PHE A 224 2.40 -5.79 24.82
CA PHE A 224 3.67 -5.40 25.47
C PHE A 224 3.89 -3.89 25.38
N PRO A 225 4.63 -3.23 26.29
CA PRO A 225 4.89 -1.80 26.19
C PRO A 225 5.72 -1.55 24.92
N ALA A 226 5.05 -1.13 23.85
CA ALA A 226 5.68 -0.93 22.57
C ALA A 226 6.32 0.47 22.53
N LYS A 227 7.63 0.50 22.32
CA LYS A 227 8.32 1.67 21.79
C LYS A 227 7.99 1.77 20.29
N GLU A 228 7.64 2.97 19.86
CA GLU A 228 7.35 3.41 18.48
C GLU A 228 5.88 3.31 18.07
N ASP A 229 5.18 4.43 18.32
CA ASP A 229 3.99 4.83 17.58
C ASP A 229 4.35 4.89 16.08
N VAL A 230 3.65 4.12 15.25
CA VAL A 230 3.65 4.34 13.81
C VAL A 230 2.97 5.71 13.61
N PHE A 231 3.71 6.72 13.18
CA PHE A 231 3.14 8.07 13.03
C PHE A 231 2.15 8.10 11.85
N ALA A 232 0.86 8.35 12.13
CA ALA A 232 -0.12 8.69 11.10
C ALA A 232 -0.02 10.20 10.79
N GLU A 233 0.52 10.55 9.62
CA GLU A 233 0.46 11.92 9.09
C GLU A 233 -0.62 11.99 8.00
N ASN A 234 -1.36 13.10 7.91
CA ASN A 234 -2.24 13.42 6.78
C ASN A 234 -1.40 13.79 5.55
N LYS A 235 -0.59 12.86 5.06
CA LYS A 235 0.24 12.99 3.86
C LYS A 235 0.09 11.75 2.99
N LEU A 236 0.25 11.91 1.68
CA LEU A 236 0.22 10.78 0.76
C LEU A 236 1.44 9.89 1.00
N PHE A 237 1.28 8.57 0.80
CA PHE A 237 2.37 7.60 0.99
C PHE A 237 3.08 7.64 2.35
N ALA A 238 2.32 7.91 3.43
CA ALA A 238 2.81 7.84 4.81
C ALA A 238 3.52 6.50 5.11
N THR A 239 3.04 5.40 4.53
CA THR A 239 3.63 4.05 4.62
C THR A 239 4.06 3.56 3.23
N LEU A 240 5.36 3.27 3.07
CA LEU A 240 5.93 2.61 1.89
C LEU A 240 6.44 1.20 2.21
N ASP A 241 7.08 1.03 3.36
CA ASP A 241 7.54 -0.26 3.85
C ASP A 241 6.38 -0.98 4.55
N THR A 242 6.13 -2.25 4.20
CA THR A 242 5.09 -3.05 4.87
C THR A 242 5.39 -3.17 6.35
N THR A 243 4.49 -2.64 7.20
CA THR A 243 4.65 -2.72 8.65
C THR A 243 3.82 -3.87 9.18
N ILE A 244 4.50 -4.87 9.72
CA ILE A 244 3.87 -6.04 10.36
C ILE A 244 3.96 -5.86 11.87
N ARG A 245 2.82 -5.96 12.55
CA ARG A 245 2.75 -5.93 14.01
C ARG A 245 1.84 -7.05 14.50
N THR A 246 2.22 -7.65 15.61
CA THR A 246 1.35 -8.62 16.29
C THR A 246 0.40 -7.84 17.19
N ILE A 247 -0.89 -8.15 17.07
CA ILE A 247 -1.96 -7.74 17.98
C ILE A 247 -2.53 -8.98 18.63
N GLU A 248 -3.15 -8.82 19.79
CA GLU A 248 -3.81 -9.88 20.53
C GLU A 248 -5.22 -9.43 20.88
N PHE A 249 -6.22 -10.16 20.38
CA PHE A 249 -7.60 -9.90 20.73
C PHE A 249 -7.86 -10.22 22.20
N ASP A 250 -8.95 -9.70 22.77
CA ASP A 250 -9.37 -9.90 24.18
C ASP A 250 -9.34 -11.38 24.61
N ASN A 251 -9.52 -12.27 23.64
CA ASN A 251 -9.50 -13.71 23.77
C ASN A 251 -8.08 -14.32 23.83
N LYS A 252 -7.02 -13.54 24.02
CA LYS A 252 -5.61 -14.00 23.97
C LYS A 252 -5.21 -14.67 22.64
N MET A 253 -5.90 -14.29 21.57
CA MET A 253 -5.65 -14.82 20.24
C MET A 253 -4.78 -13.85 19.46
N PRO A 254 -3.57 -14.26 19.06
CA PRO A 254 -2.69 -13.40 18.29
C PRO A 254 -3.20 -13.27 16.85
N ALA A 255 -3.02 -12.10 16.27
CA ALA A 255 -3.17 -11.85 14.84
C ALA A 255 -2.05 -10.92 14.36
N LEU A 256 -1.70 -11.04 13.08
CA LEU A 256 -0.74 -10.15 12.43
C LEU A 256 -1.49 -9.07 11.68
N LEU A 257 -1.25 -7.82 12.04
CA LEU A 257 -1.77 -6.66 11.34
C LEU A 257 -0.70 -6.14 10.38
N ILE A 258 -1.08 -5.92 9.13
CA ILE A 258 -0.21 -5.43 8.06
C ILE A 258 -0.75 -4.12 7.50
N ASP A 259 0.06 -3.04 7.57
CA ASP A 259 -0.19 -1.81 6.82
C ASP A 259 0.51 -1.90 5.46
N THR A 260 -0.24 -1.69 4.37
CA THR A 260 0.28 -1.74 3.00
C THR A 260 0.48 -0.34 2.43
N VAL A 261 1.21 -0.27 1.31
CA VAL A 261 1.30 0.96 0.52
C VAL A 261 -0.09 1.40 0.07
N GLY A 262 -0.39 2.69 0.18
CA GLY A 262 -1.64 3.24 -0.34
C GLY A 262 -1.66 3.37 -1.86
N PHE A 263 -2.81 3.13 -2.47
CA PHE A 263 -3.02 3.33 -3.90
C PHE A 263 -3.24 4.80 -4.27
N ILE A 264 -2.89 5.18 -5.49
CA ILE A 264 -3.17 6.49 -6.09
C ILE A 264 -3.74 6.32 -7.50
N GLN A 265 -4.30 7.39 -8.04
CA GLN A 265 -4.78 7.44 -9.42
C GLN A 265 -3.58 7.39 -10.36
N ASP A 266 -3.72 6.61 -11.43
CA ASP A 266 -2.73 6.47 -12.50
C ASP A 266 -1.34 6.07 -11.98
N LEU A 267 -1.30 5.06 -11.09
CA LEU A 267 -0.03 4.41 -10.73
C LEU A 267 0.69 3.95 -12.00
N PRO A 268 1.91 4.44 -12.28
CA PRO A 268 2.64 4.04 -13.47
C PRO A 268 2.87 2.52 -13.47
N HIS A 269 2.67 1.84 -14.61
CA HIS A 269 2.81 0.38 -14.69
C HIS A 269 4.19 -0.13 -14.23
N ASN A 270 5.25 0.64 -14.48
CA ASN A 270 6.61 0.34 -14.02
C ASN A 270 6.72 0.35 -12.50
N LEU A 271 5.92 1.19 -11.84
CA LEU A 271 5.84 1.31 -10.40
C LEU A 271 5.15 0.09 -9.80
N ILE A 272 4.01 -0.32 -10.36
CA ILE A 272 3.25 -1.51 -9.92
C ILE A 272 4.16 -2.74 -9.95
N ALA A 273 4.99 -2.91 -10.98
CA ALA A 273 5.93 -4.02 -11.06
C ALA A 273 7.01 -4.01 -9.97
N ALA A 274 7.47 -2.83 -9.55
CA ALA A 274 8.48 -2.68 -8.49
C ALA A 274 7.88 -2.87 -7.08
N PHE A 275 6.61 -2.50 -6.89
CA PHE A 275 5.87 -2.64 -5.63
C PHE A 275 5.03 -3.93 -5.55
N ARG A 276 5.05 -4.75 -6.60
CA ARG A 276 4.36 -6.04 -6.60
C ARG A 276 4.81 -6.92 -5.43
N SER A 277 6.09 -6.91 -5.07
CA SER A 277 6.60 -7.68 -3.93
C SER A 277 6.13 -7.18 -2.58
N THR A 278 5.82 -5.88 -2.42
CA THR A 278 5.23 -5.36 -1.18
C THR A 278 3.73 -5.60 -1.12
N LEU A 279 3.05 -5.62 -2.27
CA LEU A 279 1.64 -5.98 -2.38
C LEU A 279 1.39 -7.49 -2.35
N GLU A 280 2.39 -8.32 -2.64
CA GLU A 280 2.32 -9.78 -2.57
C GLU A 280 1.98 -10.28 -1.15
N GLU A 281 2.29 -9.54 -0.09
CA GLU A 281 1.89 -9.90 1.27
C GLU A 281 0.36 -9.94 1.44
N VAL A 282 -0.38 -9.13 0.66
CA VAL A 282 -1.85 -9.09 0.67
C VAL A 282 -2.44 -10.38 0.11
N LEU A 283 -1.77 -11.06 -0.83
CA LEU A 283 -2.22 -12.36 -1.37
C LEU A 283 -2.33 -13.44 -0.30
N TYR A 284 -1.70 -13.24 0.84
CA TYR A 284 -1.58 -14.21 1.90
C TYR A 284 -2.31 -13.81 3.17
N ALA A 285 -3.07 -12.72 3.10
CA ALA A 285 -3.95 -12.32 4.19
C ALA A 285 -5.13 -13.30 4.30
N ASP A 286 -5.52 -13.63 5.53
CA ASP A 286 -6.74 -14.39 5.81
C ASP A 286 -7.98 -13.49 5.70
N ILE A 287 -7.78 -12.18 5.91
CA ILE A 287 -8.78 -11.13 5.67
C ILE A 287 -8.12 -9.87 5.11
N ILE A 288 -8.75 -9.28 4.10
CA ILE A 288 -8.38 -7.97 3.56
C ILE A 288 -9.40 -6.94 4.01
N LEU A 289 -8.93 -5.88 4.65
CA LEU A 289 -9.72 -4.71 5.00
C LEU A 289 -9.52 -3.64 3.94
N ILE A 290 -10.53 -3.41 3.09
CA ILE A 290 -10.50 -2.32 2.11
C ILE A 290 -11.00 -1.05 2.77
N VAL A 291 -10.06 -0.18 3.17
CA VAL A 291 -10.35 1.10 3.80
C VAL A 291 -10.67 2.15 2.74
N VAL A 292 -11.86 2.74 2.83
CA VAL A 292 -12.42 3.69 1.88
C VAL A 292 -12.71 5.00 2.59
N ASP A 293 -12.27 6.13 2.03
CA ASP A 293 -12.68 7.45 2.51
C ASP A 293 -14.05 7.81 1.93
N ILE A 294 -15.09 7.79 2.76
CA ILE A 294 -16.45 8.14 2.33
C ILE A 294 -16.75 9.63 2.35
N SER A 295 -15.86 10.45 2.92
CA SER A 295 -15.98 11.91 2.83
C SER A 295 -15.61 12.43 1.43
N ASP A 296 -14.92 11.60 0.65
CA ASP A 296 -14.51 11.90 -0.71
C ASP A 296 -15.67 11.67 -1.69
N GLN A 297 -15.99 12.67 -2.51
CA GLN A 297 -17.05 12.54 -3.53
C GLN A 297 -16.70 11.50 -4.61
N ASP A 298 -15.41 11.22 -4.81
CA ASP A 298 -14.89 10.32 -5.83
C ASP A 298 -14.58 8.90 -5.29
N TYR A 299 -15.06 8.58 -4.07
CA TYR A 299 -14.71 7.33 -3.39
C TYR A 299 -15.04 6.06 -4.20
N LEU A 300 -16.11 6.07 -5.00
CA LEU A 300 -16.50 4.93 -5.84
C LEU A 300 -15.47 4.64 -6.93
N ASN A 301 -14.94 5.66 -7.59
CA ASN A 301 -13.90 5.46 -8.60
C ASN A 301 -12.59 5.03 -7.94
N LYS A 302 -12.25 5.59 -6.79
CA LYS A 302 -11.09 5.16 -6.00
C LYS A 302 -11.21 3.71 -5.56
N LEU A 303 -12.40 3.27 -5.14
CA LEU A 303 -12.68 1.88 -4.80
C LEU A 303 -12.49 0.95 -6.00
N ASN A 304 -13.05 1.31 -7.16
CA ASN A 304 -12.89 0.55 -8.39
C ASN A 304 -11.41 0.39 -8.79
N VAL A 305 -10.59 1.44 -8.63
CA VAL A 305 -9.13 1.36 -8.88
C VAL A 305 -8.47 0.36 -7.92
N VAL A 306 -8.82 0.38 -6.64
CA VAL A 306 -8.29 -0.58 -5.66
C VAL A 306 -8.68 -2.01 -6.03
N GLU A 307 -9.94 -2.25 -6.36
CA GLU A 307 -10.44 -3.57 -6.75
C GLU A 307 -9.79 -4.10 -8.03
N GLN A 308 -9.59 -3.24 -9.02
CA GLN A 308 -8.88 -3.59 -10.26
C GLN A 308 -7.44 -4.02 -9.96
N VAL A 309 -6.71 -3.26 -9.14
CA VAL A 309 -5.33 -3.61 -8.78
C VAL A 309 -5.28 -4.91 -7.97
N LEU A 310 -6.22 -5.13 -7.04
CA LEU A 310 -6.32 -6.40 -6.32
C LEU A 310 -6.60 -7.57 -7.27
N THR A 311 -7.48 -7.38 -8.24
CA THR A 311 -7.78 -8.37 -9.28
C THR A 311 -6.55 -8.69 -10.13
N ASP A 312 -5.79 -7.67 -10.55
CA ASP A 312 -4.55 -7.82 -11.33
C ASP A 312 -3.43 -8.55 -10.55
N LEU A 313 -3.44 -8.42 -9.22
CA LEU A 313 -2.56 -9.19 -8.34
C LEU A 313 -2.97 -10.66 -8.20
N GLY A 314 -4.20 -11.01 -8.60
CA GLY A 314 -4.77 -12.35 -8.50
C GLY A 314 -5.62 -12.58 -7.25
N ILE A 315 -6.07 -11.51 -6.58
CA ILE A 315 -6.95 -11.59 -5.41
C ILE A 315 -8.39 -11.56 -5.91
N THR A 316 -9.05 -12.72 -5.92
CA THR A 316 -10.42 -12.85 -6.43
C THR A 316 -11.40 -13.53 -5.46
N ASN A 317 -10.92 -14.27 -4.45
CA ASN A 317 -11.75 -15.14 -3.60
C ASN A 317 -11.37 -15.08 -2.10
N GLN A 318 -11.00 -13.91 -1.59
CA GLN A 318 -10.61 -13.74 -0.18
C GLN A 318 -11.75 -13.15 0.66
N ASN A 319 -11.66 -13.33 1.99
CA ASN A 319 -12.52 -12.65 2.93
C ASN A 319 -12.22 -11.15 2.88
N ILE A 320 -12.92 -10.42 2.02
CA ILE A 320 -12.81 -8.97 1.88
C ILE A 320 -13.86 -8.33 2.79
N LEU A 321 -13.43 -7.37 3.60
CA LEU A 321 -14.30 -6.54 4.42
C LEU A 321 -14.09 -5.07 4.02
N TYR A 322 -15.15 -4.44 3.52
CA TYR A 322 -15.14 -3.01 3.23
C TYR A 322 -15.25 -2.21 4.53
N VAL A 323 -14.36 -1.22 4.69
CA VAL A 323 -14.25 -0.37 5.87
C VAL A 323 -14.41 1.08 5.43
N TYR A 324 -15.61 1.62 5.58
CA TYR A 324 -15.97 2.99 5.22
C TYR A 324 -15.54 3.95 6.33
N ASN A 325 -14.39 4.57 6.15
CA ASN A 325 -13.73 5.40 7.14
C ASN A 325 -14.02 6.90 6.94
N LYS A 326 -13.83 7.69 8.00
CA LYS A 326 -14.10 9.13 8.08
C LYS A 326 -15.60 9.50 8.12
N VAL A 327 -16.43 8.64 8.73
CA VAL A 327 -17.86 8.93 8.94
C VAL A 327 -18.10 10.24 9.70
N ASP A 328 -17.12 10.69 10.49
CA ASP A 328 -17.17 11.94 11.27
C ASP A 328 -17.25 13.19 10.38
N LEU A 329 -16.86 13.10 9.11
CA LEU A 329 -16.94 14.18 8.13
C LEU A 329 -18.23 14.14 7.29
N CYS A 330 -19.06 13.12 7.46
CA CYS A 330 -20.26 12.90 6.63
C CYS A 330 -21.55 13.39 7.34
N PRO A 331 -22.53 13.94 6.60
CA PRO A 331 -23.84 14.26 7.14
C PRO A 331 -24.60 13.01 7.63
N MET A 332 -25.32 13.12 8.76
CA MET A 332 -26.08 12.02 9.37
C MET A 332 -27.08 11.32 8.43
N GLN A 333 -27.67 12.04 7.48
CA GLN A 333 -28.65 11.50 6.53
C GLN A 333 -28.02 10.49 5.56
N THR A 334 -26.78 10.75 5.13
CA THR A 334 -26.02 9.89 4.21
C THR A 334 -25.59 8.57 4.88
N MET A 335 -25.36 8.58 6.19
CA MET A 335 -24.97 7.39 6.95
C MET A 335 -26.05 6.30 6.97
N ALA A 336 -27.32 6.67 7.02
CA ALA A 336 -28.46 5.74 7.07
C ALA A 336 -28.74 5.05 5.73
N GLU A 337 -28.57 5.77 4.62
CA GLU A 337 -28.73 5.22 3.26
C GLU A 337 -27.64 4.19 2.94
N TRP A 338 -26.41 4.42 3.39
CA TRP A 338 -25.30 3.47 3.22
C TRP A 338 -25.43 2.18 4.02
N LYS A 339 -26.01 2.21 5.23
CA LYS A 339 -26.31 0.99 6.01
C LYS A 339 -27.23 0.01 5.26
N SER A 340 -27.99 0.49 4.28
CA SER A 340 -28.95 -0.32 3.52
C SER A 340 -28.43 -0.85 2.19
N THR A 341 -27.27 -0.39 1.69
CA THR A 341 -26.89 -0.56 0.28
C THR A 341 -25.56 -1.30 0.03
N GLN A 342 -24.64 -1.38 1.00
CA GLN A 342 -23.35 -2.09 0.83
C GLN A 342 -22.95 -2.88 2.09
N ASP A 343 -22.45 -4.11 1.90
CA ASP A 343 -21.99 -5.01 2.97
C ASP A 343 -20.59 -4.57 3.45
N GLY A 344 -20.55 -3.67 4.44
CA GLY A 344 -19.30 -3.17 5.03
C GLY A 344 -19.52 -2.44 6.34
N VAL A 345 -18.43 -2.04 7.00
CA VAL A 345 -18.47 -1.41 8.33
C VAL A 345 -18.15 0.07 8.22
N GLN A 346 -19.00 0.90 8.83
CA GLN A 346 -18.81 2.34 8.90
C GLN A 346 -18.01 2.71 10.16
N ILE A 347 -16.88 3.38 9.98
CA ILE A 347 -15.98 3.74 11.08
C ILE A 347 -15.48 5.19 10.99
N SER A 348 -14.99 5.70 12.11
CA SER A 348 -14.04 6.81 12.14
C SER A 348 -12.82 6.36 12.92
N ALA A 349 -11.69 6.16 12.23
CA ALA A 349 -10.43 5.85 12.89
C ALA A 349 -9.91 6.99 13.79
N LEU A 350 -10.39 8.22 13.59
CA LEU A 350 -10.00 9.38 14.39
C LEU A 350 -10.81 9.50 15.68
N THR A 351 -12.13 9.27 15.60
CA THR A 351 -13.05 9.41 16.74
C THR A 351 -13.45 8.07 17.37
N GLU A 352 -12.88 6.97 16.88
CA GLU A 352 -13.10 5.58 17.32
C GLU A 352 -14.53 5.06 17.15
N ILE A 353 -15.36 5.75 16.37
CA ILE A 353 -16.72 5.32 16.04
C ILE A 353 -16.68 4.03 15.20
N GLY A 354 -17.53 3.05 15.53
CA GLY A 354 -17.71 1.82 14.73
C GLY A 354 -16.61 0.77 14.85
N ILE A 355 -15.59 1.02 15.68
CA ILE A 355 -14.42 0.13 15.81
C ILE A 355 -14.77 -1.20 16.48
N ASP A 356 -15.69 -1.21 17.45
CA ASP A 356 -16.11 -2.44 18.11
C ASP A 356 -16.89 -3.35 17.13
N GLU A 357 -17.73 -2.78 16.28
CA GLU A 357 -18.40 -3.50 15.19
C GLU A 357 -17.39 -4.07 14.19
N LEU A 358 -16.40 -3.26 13.79
CA LEU A 358 -15.33 -3.70 12.88
C LEU A 358 -14.60 -4.91 13.47
N ILE A 359 -14.21 -4.86 14.74
CA ILE A 359 -13.49 -5.95 15.39
C ILE A 359 -14.36 -7.20 15.51
N SER A 360 -15.64 -7.08 15.85
CA SER A 360 -16.55 -8.22 15.90
C SER A 360 -16.69 -8.88 14.52
N ARG A 361 -16.81 -8.10 13.43
CA ARG A 361 -16.84 -8.63 12.07
C ARG A 361 -15.53 -9.32 11.69
N ILE A 362 -14.38 -8.74 12.04
CA ILE A 362 -13.05 -9.33 11.82
C ILE A 362 -12.94 -10.67 12.56
N LYS A 363 -13.27 -10.71 13.86
CA LYS A 363 -13.25 -11.91 14.67
C LYS A 363 -14.13 -13.00 14.06
N LYS A 364 -15.36 -12.66 13.69
CA LYS A 364 -16.30 -13.60 13.06
C LYS A 364 -15.77 -14.22 11.78
N ILE A 365 -15.09 -13.45 10.93
CA ILE A 365 -14.50 -13.92 9.68
C ILE A 365 -13.27 -14.80 9.94
N ILE A 366 -12.34 -14.34 10.77
CA ILE A 366 -11.08 -15.05 11.06
C ILE A 366 -11.35 -16.35 11.82
N PHE A 367 -12.27 -16.32 12.78
CA PHE A 367 -12.55 -17.43 13.69
C PHE A 367 -13.74 -18.29 13.26
N GLN A 368 -14.26 -18.12 12.03
CA GLN A 368 -15.39 -18.91 11.54
C GLN A 368 -15.12 -20.42 11.54
N GLU A 369 -13.86 -20.82 11.30
CA GLU A 369 -13.42 -22.22 11.32
C GLU A 369 -12.90 -22.69 12.70
N TYR A 370 -13.04 -21.88 13.76
CA TYR A 370 -12.59 -22.24 15.10
C TYR A 370 -13.74 -22.83 15.92
N GLU A 371 -13.44 -23.92 16.62
CA GLU A 371 -14.34 -24.63 17.52
C GLU A 371 -13.76 -24.58 18.93
N THR A 372 -14.62 -24.29 19.90
CA THR A 372 -14.35 -24.51 21.31
C THR A 372 -14.55 -25.98 21.59
N VAL A 373 -13.49 -26.64 22.02
CA VAL A 373 -13.44 -28.07 22.27
C VAL A 373 -13.18 -28.30 23.75
N THR A 374 -14.00 -29.15 24.36
CA THR A 374 -13.74 -29.65 25.71
C THR A 374 -13.42 -31.14 25.63
N MET A 375 -12.25 -31.51 26.17
CA MET A 375 -11.74 -32.89 26.18
C MET A 375 -11.36 -33.30 27.60
N TYR A 376 -11.49 -34.60 27.87
CA TYR A 376 -11.00 -35.25 29.09
C TYR A 376 -9.71 -35.99 28.77
N CYS A 377 -8.64 -35.70 29.49
CA CYS A 377 -7.34 -36.35 29.33
C CYS A 377 -6.97 -37.05 30.63
N ASP A 378 -6.76 -38.36 30.57
CA ASP A 378 -6.20 -39.13 31.69
C ASP A 378 -4.74 -38.69 31.95
N PHE A 379 -4.27 -38.88 33.19
CA PHE A 379 -2.90 -38.49 33.60
C PHE A 379 -1.80 -39.14 32.75
N ASP A 380 -2.07 -40.31 32.16
CA ASP A 380 -1.12 -41.07 31.33
C ASP A 380 -0.95 -40.47 29.92
N ASN A 381 -1.86 -39.60 29.47
CA ASN A 381 -1.85 -39.00 28.13
C ASN A 381 -1.17 -37.62 28.09
N GLN A 382 0.05 -37.52 28.63
CA GLN A 382 0.82 -36.27 28.60
C GLN A 382 1.16 -35.78 27.17
N GLU A 383 1.30 -36.70 26.20
CA GLU A 383 1.51 -36.32 24.80
C GLU A 383 0.30 -35.59 24.19
N LEU A 384 -0.91 -36.04 24.53
CA LEU A 384 -2.15 -35.40 24.11
C LEU A 384 -2.25 -33.99 24.71
N TYR A 385 -1.93 -33.85 25.99
CA TYR A 385 -1.89 -32.54 26.66
C TYR A 385 -0.89 -31.57 25.99
N SER A 386 0.33 -32.04 25.71
CA SER A 386 1.36 -31.25 25.01
C SER A 386 0.90 -30.84 23.60
N PHE A 387 0.22 -31.74 22.89
CA PHE A 387 -0.31 -31.46 21.57
C PHE A 387 -1.46 -30.44 21.61
N ILE A 388 -2.40 -30.56 22.57
CA ILE A 388 -3.45 -29.56 22.80
C ILE A 388 -2.85 -28.19 23.11
N HIS A 389 -1.82 -28.11 23.95
CA HIS A 389 -1.15 -26.85 24.28
C HIS A 389 -0.39 -26.25 23.07
N LYS A 390 -0.08 -27.07 22.06
CA LYS A 390 0.58 -26.62 20.83
C LYS A 390 -0.40 -26.07 19.79
N ILE A 391 -1.59 -26.67 19.68
CA ILE A 391 -2.60 -26.31 18.65
C ILE A 391 -3.74 -25.44 19.19
N GLY A 392 -3.96 -25.45 20.50
CA GLY A 392 -5.09 -24.82 21.17
C GLY A 392 -4.76 -23.45 21.72
N HIS A 393 -5.67 -22.51 21.49
CA HIS A 393 -5.72 -21.21 22.14
C HIS A 393 -6.64 -21.26 23.37
N GLN A 394 -6.47 -20.33 24.31
CA GLN A 394 -7.29 -20.25 25.54
C GLN A 394 -7.41 -21.57 26.32
N VAL A 395 -6.31 -22.32 26.44
CA VAL A 395 -6.33 -23.62 27.13
C VAL A 395 -6.63 -23.39 28.62
N MET A 396 -7.85 -23.75 29.04
CA MET A 396 -8.25 -23.81 30.43
C MET A 396 -8.17 -25.27 30.89
N LYS A 397 -7.59 -25.47 32.07
CA LYS A 397 -7.39 -26.79 32.66
C LYS A 397 -8.09 -26.84 34.01
N GLU A 398 -8.93 -27.85 34.18
CA GLU A 398 -9.57 -28.21 35.44
C GLU A 398 -9.07 -29.60 35.87
N ASP A 399 -8.56 -29.70 37.10
CA ASP A 399 -8.08 -30.97 37.65
C ASP A 399 -9.26 -31.80 38.17
N LEU A 400 -9.35 -33.07 37.75
CA LEU A 400 -10.37 -34.03 38.16
C LEU A 400 -9.70 -35.21 38.89
N GLU A 401 -10.49 -36.03 39.58
CA GLU A 401 -9.98 -37.17 40.36
C GLU A 401 -9.17 -38.18 39.51
N ASN A 402 -9.52 -38.35 38.23
CA ASN A 402 -8.90 -39.34 37.33
C ASN A 402 -8.23 -38.71 36.09
N GLY A 403 -8.04 -37.39 36.03
CA GLY A 403 -7.40 -36.73 34.90
C GLY A 403 -7.62 -35.22 34.85
N TRP A 404 -7.66 -34.66 33.65
CA TRP A 404 -7.86 -33.23 33.40
C TRP A 404 -9.02 -33.01 32.44
N ARG A 405 -9.89 -32.05 32.75
CA ARG A 405 -10.79 -31.48 31.76
C ARG A 405 -10.12 -30.26 31.15
N ILE A 406 -9.96 -30.27 29.84
CA ILE A 406 -9.27 -29.22 29.10
C ILE A 406 -10.24 -28.62 28.10
N LYS A 407 -10.50 -27.32 28.26
CA LYS A 407 -11.27 -26.52 27.31
C LYS A 407 -10.30 -25.66 26.51
N PHE A 408 -10.36 -25.73 25.19
CA PHE A 408 -9.47 -24.97 24.31
C PHE A 408 -10.18 -24.60 23.01
N LEU A 409 -9.66 -23.58 22.33
CA LEU A 409 -10.14 -23.10 21.05
C LEU A 409 -9.16 -23.50 19.96
N ALA A 410 -9.60 -24.19 18.91
CA ALA A 410 -8.74 -24.63 17.81
C ALA A 410 -9.52 -24.70 16.49
N LYS A 411 -8.83 -24.68 15.35
CA LYS A 411 -9.48 -24.86 14.04
C LYS A 411 -10.09 -26.25 13.93
N SER A 412 -11.27 -26.38 13.33
CA SER A 412 -11.98 -27.66 13.16
C SER A 412 -11.09 -28.74 12.53
N LYS A 413 -10.25 -28.36 11.55
CA LYS A 413 -9.31 -29.27 10.87
C LYS A 413 -8.24 -29.84 11.81
N ASP A 414 -7.72 -29.03 12.72
CA ASP A 414 -6.67 -29.45 13.66
C ASP A 414 -7.25 -30.34 14.77
N VAL A 415 -8.48 -30.04 15.19
CA VAL A 415 -9.25 -30.89 16.11
C VAL A 415 -9.49 -32.27 15.46
N ASP A 416 -9.93 -32.32 14.20
CA ASP A 416 -10.13 -33.58 13.49
C ASP A 416 -8.83 -34.39 13.33
N LEU A 417 -7.70 -33.71 13.10
CA LEU A 417 -6.38 -34.33 13.02
C LEU A 417 -5.93 -34.88 14.38
N LEU A 418 -6.18 -34.14 15.47
CA LEU A 418 -5.93 -34.57 16.84
C LEU A 418 -6.73 -35.84 17.18
N LEU A 419 -8.03 -35.85 16.90
CA LEU A 419 -8.90 -36.99 17.18
C LEU A 419 -8.45 -38.25 16.43
N LYS A 420 -8.07 -38.10 15.14
CA LYS A 420 -7.54 -39.22 14.34
C LYS A 420 -6.19 -39.71 14.84
N ARG A 421 -5.29 -38.80 15.24
CA ARG A 421 -3.93 -39.14 15.66
C ARG A 421 -3.89 -39.89 16.99
N TYR A 422 -4.75 -39.51 17.92
CA TYR A 422 -4.79 -40.08 19.27
C TYR A 422 -5.95 -41.06 19.49
N ASN A 423 -6.71 -41.39 18.43
CA ASN A 423 -7.86 -42.30 18.45
C ASN A 423 -8.84 -42.00 19.61
N TYR A 424 -9.13 -40.72 19.79
CA TYR A 424 -9.87 -40.22 20.95
C TYR A 424 -11.36 -40.56 20.85
N ASN A 425 -11.97 -40.95 21.98
CA ASN A 425 -13.38 -41.32 22.04
C ASN A 425 -14.29 -40.09 21.85
N GLN A 426 -15.09 -40.08 20.80
CA GLN A 426 -16.00 -38.98 20.47
C GLN A 426 -17.10 -38.76 21.52
N GLU A 427 -17.42 -39.75 22.36
CA GLU A 427 -18.40 -39.61 23.44
C GLU A 427 -17.91 -38.70 24.59
N LEU A 428 -16.58 -38.49 24.69
CA LEU A 428 -15.94 -37.63 25.69
C LEU A 428 -15.56 -36.26 25.11
N LEU A 429 -16.17 -35.88 23.98
CA LEU A 429 -15.87 -34.67 23.23
C LEU A 429 -17.09 -33.75 23.20
N GLU A 430 -16.97 -32.56 23.78
CA GLU A 430 -17.95 -31.49 23.59
C GLU A 430 -17.38 -30.49 22.59
N ARG A 431 -18.12 -30.20 21.51
CA ARG A 431 -17.78 -29.20 20.50
C ARG A 431 -18.83 -28.12 20.45
N GLU A 432 -18.39 -26.87 20.52
CA GLU A 432 -19.21 -25.70 20.27
C GLU A 432 -18.48 -24.86 19.21
N LEU A 433 -19.16 -24.49 18.13
CA LEU A 433 -18.61 -23.47 17.23
C LEU A 433 -18.35 -22.20 18.02
N HIS A 434 -17.26 -21.48 17.72
CA HIS A 434 -16.96 -20.25 18.43
C HIS A 434 -18.10 -19.23 18.19
N ASP A 435 -18.89 -18.96 19.23
CA ASP A 435 -19.96 -17.96 19.24
C ASP A 435 -19.52 -16.81 20.15
N ASP A 436 -19.39 -15.62 19.57
CA ASP A 436 -18.65 -14.46 20.08
C ASP A 436 -19.49 -13.67 21.13
N ARG A 437 -20.18 -14.37 22.05
CA ARG A 437 -21.04 -13.75 23.06
C ARG A 437 -20.29 -13.08 24.21
#